data_AF-A0A2X3FCG1-F1
#
_entry.id   AF-A0A2X3FCG1-F1
#
_cell.length_a   1.000
_cell.length_b   1.000
_cell.length_c   1.000
_cell.angle_alpha   90.00
_cell.angle_beta   90.00
_cell.angle_gamma   90.00
#
_symmetry.space_group_name_H-M   'P 1'
#
loop_
_entity.id
_entity.type
_entity.pdbx_description
1 polymer ?
#
loop_
_entity_poly.entity_id
_entity_poly.type
_entity_poly.pdbx_seq_one_letter_code
_entity_poly.pdbx_strand_id
1 'polypeptide(L)'
;MSLAEQAGEHAEALLRQLMTIYDVKTLVAELVSVGEQHWSAAILKRVAALGRAAERLRPQEVAHLATLLPSPPAHHPHYGFRFIDLFAGIGGIRSGFEAIGGQCVFTSEWNKHAVRTYKANWYCDPQQHRFNEDIRDITLSQRSDVSDEEAARHIRESIPQHDVLLAGFPCQPFSLAGVSKKNAMGRAHGFACETQGTLFFDVVRIIAARQPAIFVLENVKNLKSHDQGRTFRIIHADAG
;
A
#
# COMPACT_ATOMS: atom_id res chain seq x y z
N MET A 1 -12.68 -27.94 -13.76
CA MET A 1 -13.17 -27.90 -12.37
C MET A 1 -14.67 -28.01 -12.38
N SER A 2 -15.23 -28.81 -11.47
CA SER A 2 -16.67 -28.86 -11.22
C SER A 2 -17.15 -27.58 -10.51
N LEU A 3 -18.45 -27.28 -10.58
CA LEU A 3 -19.06 -26.14 -9.87
C LEU A 3 -18.85 -26.21 -8.35
N ALA A 4 -18.79 -27.43 -7.79
CA ALA A 4 -18.53 -27.66 -6.37
C ALA A 4 -17.07 -27.34 -5.99
N GLU A 5 -16.11 -27.67 -6.87
CA GLU A 5 -14.70 -27.31 -6.67
C GLU A 5 -14.50 -25.79 -6.72
N GLN A 6 -15.17 -25.09 -7.63
CA GLN A 6 -15.11 -23.62 -7.73
C GLN A 6 -15.72 -22.93 -6.50
N ALA A 7 -16.86 -23.43 -6.02
CA ALA A 7 -17.49 -22.91 -4.81
C ALA A 7 -16.61 -23.13 -3.57
N GLY A 8 -15.90 -24.27 -3.51
CA GLY A 8 -14.97 -24.58 -2.43
C GLY A 8 -13.76 -23.65 -2.40
N GLU A 9 -13.10 -23.45 -3.53
CA GLU A 9 -11.97 -22.52 -3.64
C GLU A 9 -12.37 -21.08 -3.29
N HIS A 10 -13.58 -20.67 -3.67
CA HIS A 10 -14.11 -19.36 -3.36
C HIS A 10 -14.26 -19.13 -1.84
N ALA A 11 -14.79 -20.10 -1.11
CA ALA A 11 -14.95 -20.01 0.34
C ALA A 11 -13.59 -19.93 1.07
N GLU A 12 -12.60 -20.69 0.61
CA GLU A 12 -11.23 -20.62 1.15
C GLU A 12 -10.58 -19.25 0.90
N ALA A 13 -10.70 -18.74 -0.33
CA ALA A 13 -10.14 -17.45 -0.71
C ALA A 13 -10.79 -16.31 0.08
N LEU A 14 -12.11 -16.32 0.21
CA LEU A 14 -12.87 -15.34 1.00
C LEU A 14 -12.41 -15.32 2.46
N LEU A 15 -12.39 -16.49 3.11
CA LEU A 15 -11.99 -16.57 4.52
C LEU A 15 -10.54 -16.11 4.71
N ARG A 16 -9.63 -16.54 3.83
CA ARG A 16 -8.23 -16.13 3.87
C ARG A 16 -8.09 -14.62 3.73
N GLN A 17 -8.80 -14.00 2.79
CA GLN A 17 -8.78 -12.56 2.58
C GLN A 17 -9.29 -11.80 3.81
N LEU A 18 -10.44 -12.21 4.35
CA LEU A 18 -11.02 -11.60 5.55
C LEU A 18 -10.10 -11.69 6.76
N MET A 19 -9.39 -12.81 6.94
CA MET A 19 -8.41 -12.96 8.02
C MET A 19 -7.18 -12.05 7.88
N THR A 20 -6.95 -11.44 6.72
CA THR A 20 -5.94 -10.37 6.57
C THR A 20 -6.44 -9.00 6.99
N ILE A 21 -7.75 -8.83 7.16
CA ILE A 21 -8.44 -7.55 7.40
C ILE A 21 -9.03 -7.48 8.81
N TYR A 22 -9.70 -8.54 9.23
CA TYR A 22 -10.42 -8.63 10.50
C TYR A 22 -9.72 -9.60 11.44
N ASP A 23 -9.79 -9.32 12.73
CA ASP A 23 -9.27 -10.27 13.71
C ASP A 23 -10.25 -11.44 13.88
N VAL A 24 -9.73 -12.53 14.45
CA VAL A 24 -10.49 -13.76 14.65
C VAL A 24 -11.72 -13.53 15.53
N LYS A 25 -11.67 -12.59 16.48
CA LYS A 25 -12.80 -12.33 17.39
C LYS A 25 -13.95 -11.67 16.62
N THR A 26 -13.65 -10.69 15.76
CA THR A 26 -14.63 -10.06 14.88
C THR A 26 -15.28 -11.08 13.96
N LEU A 27 -14.49 -11.89 13.24
CA LEU A 27 -15.03 -12.86 12.29
C LEU A 27 -15.90 -13.93 12.96
N VAL A 28 -15.54 -14.38 14.16
CA VAL A 28 -16.39 -15.29 14.94
C VAL A 28 -17.70 -14.62 15.32
N ALA A 29 -17.69 -13.35 15.74
CA ALA A 29 -18.91 -12.62 16.06
C ALA A 29 -19.84 -12.48 14.85
N GLU A 30 -19.28 -12.19 13.67
CA GLU A 30 -20.02 -12.12 12.40
C GLU A 30 -20.61 -13.47 12.00
N LEU A 31 -19.89 -14.57 12.22
CA LEU A 31 -20.40 -15.92 11.94
C LEU A 31 -21.52 -16.33 12.90
N VAL A 32 -21.39 -16.00 14.19
CA VAL A 32 -22.41 -16.28 15.21
C VAL A 32 -23.68 -15.45 14.99
N SER A 33 -23.59 -14.27 14.40
CA SER A 33 -24.75 -13.39 14.18
C SER A 33 -25.70 -13.89 13.09
N VAL A 34 -25.22 -14.70 12.14
CA VAL A 34 -26.00 -15.19 10.99
C VAL A 34 -26.11 -16.72 10.91
N GLY A 35 -25.28 -17.45 11.63
CA GLY A 35 -25.17 -18.90 11.55
C GLY A 35 -25.84 -19.62 12.72
N GLU A 36 -26.40 -20.79 12.44
CA GLU A 36 -26.86 -21.73 13.48
C GLU A 36 -25.72 -22.61 14.00
N GLN A 37 -24.56 -22.60 13.34
CA GLN A 37 -23.40 -23.37 13.76
C GLN A 37 -22.68 -22.72 14.95
N HIS A 38 -22.19 -23.56 15.85
CA HIS A 38 -21.27 -23.08 16.88
C HIS A 38 -19.92 -22.68 16.27
N TRP A 39 -19.54 -21.42 16.47
CA TRP A 39 -18.24 -20.87 16.13
C TRP A 39 -17.46 -20.43 17.37
N SER A 40 -16.16 -20.68 17.33
CA SER A 40 -15.20 -20.19 18.32
C SER A 40 -13.89 -19.84 17.62
N ALA A 41 -13.05 -19.05 18.28
CA ALA A 41 -11.74 -18.68 17.73
C ALA A 41 -10.87 -19.90 17.38
N ALA A 42 -10.96 -20.98 18.18
CA ALA A 42 -10.24 -22.22 17.93
C ALA A 42 -10.77 -22.95 16.69
N ILE A 43 -12.10 -23.00 16.50
CA ILE A 43 -12.72 -23.60 15.31
C ILE A 43 -12.32 -22.81 14.07
N LEU A 44 -12.47 -21.48 14.07
CA LEU A 44 -12.16 -20.65 12.92
C LEU A 44 -10.69 -20.78 12.49
N LYS A 45 -9.76 -20.72 13.45
CA LYS A 45 -8.33 -20.91 13.19
C LYS A 45 -8.04 -22.30 12.60
N ARG A 46 -8.66 -23.37 13.14
CA ARG A 46 -8.47 -24.73 12.65
C ARG A 46 -9.01 -24.90 11.22
N VAL A 47 -10.18 -24.34 10.94
CA VAL A 47 -10.81 -24.36 9.61
C VAL A 47 -9.91 -23.68 8.58
N ALA A 48 -9.42 -22.47 8.90
CA ALA A 48 -8.53 -21.72 8.02
C ALA A 48 -7.16 -22.42 7.83
N ALA A 49 -6.59 -22.98 8.90
CA ALA A 49 -5.29 -23.66 8.83
C ALA A 49 -5.33 -24.96 8.02
N LEU A 50 -6.46 -25.67 8.04
CA LEU A 50 -6.63 -26.93 7.31
C LEU A 50 -7.20 -26.75 5.89
N GLY A 51 -7.59 -25.53 5.49
CA GLY A 51 -8.25 -25.29 4.22
C GLY A 51 -9.58 -26.02 4.10
N ARG A 52 -10.42 -25.92 5.14
CA ARG A 52 -11.73 -26.62 5.25
C ARG A 52 -12.91 -25.65 5.41
N ALA A 53 -12.74 -24.40 5.02
CA ALA A 53 -13.79 -23.40 4.97
C ALA A 53 -14.97 -23.87 4.11
N ALA A 54 -14.71 -24.48 2.95
CA ALA A 54 -15.73 -25.00 2.05
C ALA A 54 -16.65 -26.07 2.68
N GLU A 55 -16.09 -26.92 3.55
CA GLU A 55 -16.84 -27.98 4.23
C GLU A 55 -17.62 -27.47 5.44
N ARG A 56 -17.08 -26.43 6.10
CA ARG A 56 -17.60 -25.92 7.36
C ARG A 56 -18.65 -24.84 7.15
N LEU A 57 -18.32 -23.82 6.34
CA LEU A 57 -19.16 -22.65 6.12
C LEU A 57 -20.44 -23.04 5.39
N ARG A 58 -21.56 -22.46 5.82
CA ARG A 58 -22.86 -22.57 5.15
C ARG A 58 -23.02 -21.45 4.10
N PRO A 59 -23.86 -21.65 3.07
CA PRO A 59 -24.07 -20.63 2.03
C PRO A 59 -24.44 -19.25 2.57
N GLN A 60 -25.27 -19.18 3.63
CA GLN A 60 -25.64 -17.93 4.29
C GLN A 60 -24.45 -17.26 5.01
N GLU A 61 -23.58 -18.04 5.65
CA GLU A 61 -22.37 -17.53 6.29
C GLU A 61 -21.39 -17.00 5.25
N VAL A 62 -21.20 -17.71 4.13
CA VAL A 62 -20.38 -17.25 2.99
C VAL A 62 -20.93 -15.94 2.43
N ALA A 63 -22.24 -15.87 2.19
CA ALA A 63 -22.88 -14.65 1.68
C ALA A 63 -22.71 -13.46 2.64
N HIS A 64 -22.90 -13.68 3.95
CA HIS A 64 -22.68 -12.64 4.95
C HIS A 64 -21.23 -12.17 4.99
N LEU A 65 -20.28 -13.11 5.10
CA LEU A 65 -18.84 -12.80 5.10
C LEU A 65 -18.40 -12.03 3.84
N ALA A 66 -18.99 -12.32 2.68
CA ALA A 66 -18.70 -11.59 1.44
C ALA A 66 -19.10 -10.11 1.52
N THR A 67 -20.13 -9.76 2.30
CA THR A 67 -20.54 -8.34 2.49
C THR A 67 -19.56 -7.53 3.32
N LEU A 68 -18.64 -8.18 4.04
CA LEU A 68 -17.56 -7.53 4.78
C LEU A 68 -16.41 -7.09 3.86
N LEU A 69 -16.42 -7.47 2.59
CA LEU A 69 -15.44 -7.01 1.61
C LEU A 69 -16.02 -5.90 0.72
N PRO A 70 -15.21 -4.90 0.34
CA PRO A 70 -15.64 -3.88 -0.59
C PRO A 70 -15.92 -4.48 -1.96
N SER A 71 -17.02 -4.05 -2.57
CA SER A 71 -17.35 -4.40 -3.97
C SER A 71 -16.54 -3.54 -4.94
N PRO A 72 -16.24 -4.03 -6.16
CA PRO A 72 -15.64 -3.22 -7.20
C PRO A 72 -16.54 -2.03 -7.57
N PRO A 73 -15.98 -0.91 -8.06
CA PRO A 73 -16.76 0.23 -8.50
C PRO A 73 -17.62 -0.13 -9.72
N ALA A 74 -18.71 0.62 -9.94
CA ALA A 74 -19.68 0.33 -11.00
C ALA A 74 -19.09 0.32 -12.44
N HIS A 75 -17.97 1.02 -12.67
CA HIS A 75 -17.29 1.05 -13.96
C HIS A 75 -16.29 -0.11 -14.15
N HIS A 76 -16.06 -0.95 -13.14
CA HIS A 76 -15.20 -2.14 -13.28
C HIS A 76 -15.72 -3.08 -14.39
N PRO A 77 -14.85 -3.66 -15.24
CA PRO A 77 -13.38 -3.61 -15.20
C PRO A 77 -12.75 -2.48 -16.05
N HIS A 78 -13.55 -1.51 -16.51
CA HIS A 78 -13.11 -0.44 -17.41
C HIS A 78 -12.78 0.85 -16.63
N TYR A 79 -11.50 1.17 -16.53
CA TYR A 79 -11.01 2.36 -15.82
C TYR A 79 -10.48 3.40 -16.80
N GLY A 80 -10.59 4.69 -16.44
CA GLY A 80 -10.17 5.80 -17.30
C GLY A 80 -8.66 6.04 -17.29
N PHE A 81 -7.99 5.76 -16.16
CA PHE A 81 -6.55 5.89 -15.99
C PHE A 81 -6.07 5.03 -14.81
N ARG A 82 -4.76 4.86 -14.68
CA ARG A 82 -4.10 4.08 -13.62
C ARG A 82 -3.36 5.00 -12.67
N PHE A 83 -3.43 4.72 -11.37
CA PHE A 83 -2.68 5.47 -10.37
C PHE A 83 -2.07 4.58 -9.29
N ILE A 84 -1.07 5.11 -8.60
CA ILE A 84 -0.48 4.48 -7.41
C ILE A 84 -0.67 5.36 -6.18
N ASP A 85 -0.65 4.73 -5.00
CA ASP A 85 -0.99 5.36 -3.73
C ASP A 85 0.12 5.09 -2.69
N LEU A 86 1.06 6.02 -2.56
CA LEU A 86 2.22 5.92 -1.66
C LEU A 86 1.94 6.59 -0.31
N PHE A 87 2.31 5.93 0.78
CA PHE A 87 2.01 6.36 2.15
C PHE A 87 0.50 6.59 2.34
N ALA A 88 -0.27 5.60 1.88
CA ALA A 88 -1.70 5.75 1.60
C ALA A 88 -2.57 5.96 2.86
N GLY A 89 -2.07 5.59 4.04
CA GLY A 89 -2.84 5.53 5.27
C GLY A 89 -4.08 4.65 5.05
N ILE A 90 -5.26 5.26 5.18
CA ILE A 90 -6.56 4.59 4.98
C ILE A 90 -7.21 4.90 3.62
N GLY A 91 -6.49 5.56 2.69
CA GLY A 91 -6.94 5.83 1.32
C GLY A 91 -7.68 7.15 1.13
N GLY A 92 -7.33 8.18 1.90
CA GLY A 92 -7.96 9.50 1.79
C GLY A 92 -7.77 10.13 0.41
N ILE A 93 -6.55 10.09 -0.14
CA ILE A 93 -6.24 10.65 -1.47
C ILE A 93 -6.85 9.74 -2.56
N ARG A 94 -6.72 8.42 -2.42
CA ARG A 94 -7.32 7.42 -3.32
C ARG A 94 -8.80 7.67 -3.60
N SER A 95 -9.58 8.00 -2.56
CA SER A 95 -11.02 8.29 -2.68
C SER A 95 -11.34 9.29 -3.81
N GLY A 96 -10.57 10.38 -3.91
CA GLY A 96 -10.78 11.39 -4.93
C GLY A 96 -10.50 10.88 -6.36
N PHE A 97 -9.49 10.02 -6.53
CA PHE A 97 -9.08 9.52 -7.84
C PHE A 97 -9.93 8.34 -8.31
N GLU A 98 -10.42 7.48 -7.42
CA GLU A 98 -11.40 6.46 -7.79
C GLU A 98 -12.75 7.07 -8.17
N ALA A 99 -13.17 8.16 -7.50
CA ALA A 99 -14.42 8.85 -7.80
C ALA A 99 -14.48 9.39 -9.24
N ILE A 100 -13.33 9.63 -9.88
CA ILE A 100 -13.22 10.06 -11.27
C ILE A 100 -12.81 8.93 -12.24
N GLY A 101 -12.95 7.67 -11.81
CA GLY A 101 -12.74 6.49 -12.66
C GLY A 101 -11.31 5.95 -12.72
N GLY A 102 -10.45 6.32 -11.77
CA GLY A 102 -9.08 5.81 -11.67
C GLY A 102 -9.01 4.39 -11.11
N GLN A 103 -8.05 3.59 -11.60
CA GLN A 103 -7.67 2.29 -11.05
C GLN A 103 -6.45 2.43 -10.15
N CYS A 104 -6.56 2.08 -8.87
CA CYS A 104 -5.37 1.91 -8.02
C CYS A 104 -4.67 0.60 -8.39
N VAL A 105 -3.39 0.66 -8.76
CA VAL A 105 -2.63 -0.52 -9.23
C VAL A 105 -1.45 -0.87 -8.32
N PHE A 106 -1.13 -0.01 -7.37
CA PHE A 106 -0.12 -0.23 -6.36
C PHE A 106 -0.37 0.65 -5.13
N THR A 107 -0.22 0.09 -3.94
CA THR A 107 -0.33 0.81 -2.67
C THR A 107 0.87 0.51 -1.79
N SER A 108 1.48 1.55 -1.20
CA SER A 108 2.49 1.41 -0.16
C SER A 108 1.99 2.03 1.15
N GLU A 109 1.95 1.23 2.22
CA GLU A 109 1.57 1.69 3.56
C GLU A 109 2.20 0.78 4.62
N TRP A 110 2.96 1.38 5.53
CA TRP A 110 3.74 0.66 6.53
C TRP A 110 2.91 0.27 7.76
N ASN A 111 1.89 1.05 8.10
CA ASN A 111 1.07 0.80 9.28
C ASN A 111 0.04 -0.30 9.00
N LYS A 112 0.27 -1.48 9.56
CA LYS A 112 -0.60 -2.66 9.40
C LYS A 112 -2.05 -2.42 9.80
N HIS A 113 -2.33 -1.55 10.78
CA HIS A 113 -3.71 -1.21 11.16
C HIS A 113 -4.38 -0.32 10.11
N ALA A 114 -3.62 0.60 9.50
CA ALA A 114 -4.10 1.41 8.39
C ALA A 114 -4.39 0.53 7.16
N VAL A 115 -3.48 -0.40 6.82
CA VAL A 115 -3.68 -1.38 5.73
C VAL A 115 -4.95 -2.22 5.94
N ARG A 116 -5.22 -2.68 7.17
CA ARG A 116 -6.46 -3.40 7.48
C ARG A 116 -7.70 -2.56 7.17
N THR A 117 -7.71 -1.31 7.65
CA THR A 117 -8.82 -0.38 7.37
C THR A 117 -8.94 -0.08 5.88
N TYR A 118 -7.82 0.11 5.19
CA TYR A 118 -7.77 0.34 3.76
C TYR A 118 -8.41 -0.82 2.98
N LYS A 119 -7.99 -2.06 3.24
CA LYS A 119 -8.51 -3.26 2.57
C LYS A 119 -9.99 -3.54 2.87
N ALA A 120 -10.49 -3.10 4.02
CA ALA A 120 -11.91 -3.19 4.38
C ALA A 120 -12.80 -2.23 3.57
N ASN A 121 -12.23 -1.14 3.03
CA ASN A 121 -13.00 -0.08 2.37
C ASN A 121 -12.75 0.02 0.86
N TRP A 122 -11.60 -0.46 0.38
CA TRP A 122 -11.19 -0.31 -1.01
C TRP A 122 -11.02 -1.65 -1.71
N TYR A 123 -11.72 -1.83 -2.84
CA TYR A 123 -11.58 -3.02 -3.67
C TYR A 123 -10.15 -3.12 -4.22
N CYS A 124 -9.47 -4.24 -3.95
CA CYS A 124 -8.10 -4.49 -4.38
C CYS A 124 -8.00 -5.88 -5.00
N ASP A 125 -8.12 -5.96 -6.32
CA ASP A 125 -7.94 -7.21 -7.07
C ASP A 125 -6.47 -7.65 -7.04
N PRO A 126 -6.11 -8.80 -6.42
CA PRO A 126 -4.73 -9.26 -6.34
C PRO A 126 -4.04 -9.50 -7.69
N GLN A 127 -4.81 -9.65 -8.78
CA GLN A 127 -4.25 -9.79 -10.13
C GLN A 127 -3.81 -8.46 -10.73
N GLN A 128 -4.41 -7.34 -10.28
CA GLN A 128 -4.24 -6.01 -10.86
C GLN A 128 -3.62 -4.99 -9.88
N HIS A 129 -3.60 -5.31 -8.59
CA HIS A 129 -3.14 -4.47 -7.50
C HIS A 129 -2.14 -5.20 -6.61
N ARG A 130 -1.13 -4.46 -6.11
CA ARG A 130 -0.12 -4.96 -5.18
C ARG A 130 0.02 -4.03 -3.98
N PHE A 131 0.27 -4.64 -2.82
CA PHE A 131 0.64 -3.92 -1.60
C PHE A 131 2.13 -4.02 -1.32
N ASN A 132 2.68 -2.97 -0.75
CA ASN A 132 4.01 -2.91 -0.16
C ASN A 132 3.91 -2.32 1.26
N GLU A 133 4.71 -2.85 2.20
CA GLU A 133 4.78 -2.31 3.55
C GLU A 133 5.85 -1.22 3.65
N ASP A 134 7.10 -1.56 3.32
CA ASP A 134 8.24 -0.62 3.34
C ASP A 134 8.67 -0.26 1.93
N ILE A 135 8.50 1.01 1.55
CA ILE A 135 8.85 1.49 0.21
C ILE A 135 10.33 1.34 -0.10
N ARG A 136 11.19 1.29 0.93
CA ARG A 136 12.64 1.18 0.79
C ARG A 136 13.08 -0.19 0.29
N ASP A 137 12.26 -1.22 0.48
CA ASP A 137 12.48 -2.54 -0.11
C ASP A 137 12.36 -2.50 -1.63
N ILE A 138 11.55 -1.58 -2.16
CA ILE A 138 11.36 -1.40 -3.60
C ILE A 138 12.38 -0.43 -4.17
N THR A 139 12.61 0.71 -3.51
CA THR A 139 13.54 1.71 -4.01
C THR A 139 14.99 1.33 -3.77
N LEU A 140 15.28 0.39 -2.86
CA LEU A 140 16.62 0.00 -2.43
C LEU A 140 17.43 1.20 -1.89
N SER A 141 16.77 2.21 -1.31
CA SER A 141 17.42 3.45 -0.85
C SER A 141 18.38 3.26 0.33
N GLN A 142 18.31 2.12 1.01
CA GLN A 142 19.23 1.76 2.10
C GLN A 142 20.49 1.05 1.61
N ARG A 143 20.57 0.66 0.33
CA ARG A 143 21.69 -0.09 -0.23
C ARG A 143 22.64 0.83 -0.98
N SER A 144 23.84 1.01 -0.44
CA SER A 144 24.89 1.83 -1.06
C SER A 144 25.64 1.13 -2.20
N ASP A 145 25.45 -0.17 -2.34
CA ASP A 145 26.11 -1.02 -3.34
C ASP A 145 25.26 -1.24 -4.61
N VAL A 146 24.08 -0.63 -4.67
CA VAL A 146 23.16 -0.70 -5.81
C VAL A 146 23.26 0.61 -6.60
N SER A 147 23.50 0.50 -7.90
CA SER A 147 23.51 1.65 -8.80
C SER A 147 22.10 2.23 -9.00
N ASP A 148 22.00 3.49 -9.42
CA ASP A 148 20.70 4.12 -9.67
C ASP A 148 19.90 3.43 -10.78
N GLU A 149 20.56 2.89 -11.81
CA GLU A 149 19.88 2.14 -12.87
C GLU A 149 19.35 0.78 -12.37
N GLU A 150 20.08 0.09 -11.50
CA GLU A 150 19.61 -1.15 -10.88
C GLU A 150 18.40 -0.90 -9.97
N ALA A 151 18.45 0.16 -9.16
CA ALA A 151 17.31 0.56 -8.33
C ALA A 151 16.11 0.97 -9.19
N ALA A 152 16.31 1.74 -10.26
CA ALA A 152 15.25 2.13 -11.18
C ALA A 152 14.62 0.91 -11.85
N ARG A 153 15.42 -0.10 -12.24
CA ARG A 153 14.92 -1.37 -12.76
C ARG A 153 14.08 -2.12 -11.72
N HIS A 154 14.56 -2.24 -10.49
CA HIS A 154 13.83 -2.92 -9.41
C HIS A 154 12.49 -2.24 -9.08
N ILE A 155 12.46 -0.91 -9.09
CA ILE A 155 11.22 -0.12 -8.99
C ILE A 155 10.26 -0.48 -10.14
N ARG A 156 10.76 -0.56 -11.38
CA ARG A 156 9.95 -0.91 -12.55
C ARG A 156 9.49 -2.37 -12.59
N GLU A 157 10.08 -3.27 -11.82
CA GLU A 157 9.58 -4.64 -11.68
C GLU A 157 8.48 -4.73 -10.61
N SER A 158 8.57 -3.87 -9.59
CA SER A 158 7.70 -3.90 -8.41
C SER A 158 6.42 -3.07 -8.55
N ILE A 159 6.55 -1.81 -9.02
CA ILE A 159 5.46 -0.83 -9.11
C ILE A 159 5.03 -0.75 -10.57
N PRO A 160 3.80 -1.11 -10.99
CA PRO A 160 3.40 -1.08 -12.40
C PRO A 160 3.45 0.31 -13.07
N GLN A 161 3.36 0.34 -14.41
CA GLN A 161 3.14 1.59 -15.15
C GLN A 161 1.80 2.21 -14.74
N HIS A 162 1.81 3.54 -14.58
CA HIS A 162 0.67 4.33 -14.13
C HIS A 162 0.75 5.76 -14.70
N ASP A 163 -0.40 6.43 -14.74
CA ASP A 163 -0.55 7.78 -15.26
C ASP A 163 -0.40 8.83 -14.15
N VAL A 164 -0.88 8.50 -12.95
CA VAL A 164 -0.88 9.40 -11.78
C VAL A 164 -0.18 8.77 -10.58
N LEU A 165 0.72 9.50 -9.94
CA LEU A 165 1.34 9.12 -8.67
C LEU A 165 0.78 9.96 -7.52
N LEU A 166 0.28 9.31 -6.47
CA LEU A 166 -0.17 9.95 -5.25
C LEU A 166 0.81 9.65 -4.12
N ALA A 167 1.21 10.65 -3.33
CA ALA A 167 2.06 10.42 -2.17
C ALA A 167 1.77 11.38 -1.01
N GLY A 168 1.43 10.84 0.16
CA GLY A 168 1.29 11.56 1.42
C GLY A 168 2.51 11.37 2.34
N PHE A 169 3.70 11.77 1.89
CA PHE A 169 4.94 11.48 2.62
C PHE A 169 5.08 12.33 3.89
N PRO A 170 5.64 11.79 4.99
CA PRO A 170 5.77 12.54 6.24
C PRO A 170 6.75 13.72 6.12
N CYS A 171 6.43 14.82 6.82
CA CYS A 171 7.33 15.97 6.94
C CYS A 171 8.54 15.62 7.81
N GLN A 172 9.59 15.05 7.22
CA GLN A 172 10.84 14.72 7.91
C GLN A 172 11.81 15.92 7.85
N PRO A 173 12.46 16.31 8.96
CA PRO A 173 13.57 17.23 8.88
C PRO A 173 14.75 16.58 8.17
N PHE A 174 15.34 17.32 7.23
CA PHE A 174 16.64 17.03 6.64
C PHE A 174 17.73 17.19 7.71
N SER A 175 17.74 16.29 8.69
CA SER A 175 18.44 16.51 9.96
C SER A 175 19.96 16.25 9.84
N LEU A 176 20.72 17.25 10.27
CA LEU A 176 22.19 17.35 10.34
C LEU A 176 22.88 16.35 11.30
N ALA A 177 22.18 15.38 11.91
CA ALA A 177 22.73 14.58 13.01
C ALA A 177 23.86 13.60 12.60
N GLY A 178 24.04 13.34 11.29
CA GLY A 178 25.19 12.61 10.74
C GLY A 178 26.40 13.50 10.38
N VAL A 179 26.24 14.83 10.44
CA VAL A 179 27.21 15.80 9.93
C VAL A 179 28.36 16.02 10.90
N SER A 180 28.08 16.02 12.21
CA SER A 180 29.13 16.23 13.23
C SER A 180 30.16 15.11 13.32
N LYS A 181 29.86 13.89 12.82
CA LYS A 181 30.80 12.76 12.82
C LYS A 181 31.55 12.57 11.51
N LYS A 182 31.00 13.04 10.37
CA LYS A 182 31.63 12.93 9.04
C LYS A 182 32.57 14.09 8.72
N ASN A 183 32.35 15.27 9.29
CA ASN A 183 33.25 16.42 9.16
C ASN A 183 34.66 16.16 9.72
N ALA A 184 34.82 15.21 10.64
CA ALA A 184 36.12 14.81 11.18
C ALA A 184 36.94 13.88 10.26
N MET A 185 36.38 13.37 9.15
CA MET A 185 36.99 12.31 8.33
C MET A 185 37.34 12.69 6.89
N GLY A 186 37.22 13.96 6.50
CA GLY A 186 37.81 14.49 5.25
C GLY A 186 37.37 13.80 3.95
N ARG A 187 36.16 13.21 3.90
CA ARG A 187 35.60 12.65 2.66
C ARG A 187 34.80 13.70 1.89
N ALA A 188 34.84 13.60 0.56
CA ALA A 188 34.40 14.59 -0.41
C ALA A 188 33.04 15.25 -0.13
N HIS A 189 32.96 16.54 -0.43
CA HIS A 189 31.79 17.41 -0.28
C HIS A 189 30.97 17.52 -1.58
N GLY A 190 29.64 17.50 -1.48
CA GLY A 190 28.69 17.74 -2.58
C GLY A 190 27.29 17.12 -2.40
N PHE A 191 26.28 17.69 -3.09
CA PHE A 191 24.81 17.48 -3.00
C PHE A 191 24.27 16.05 -3.22
N ALA A 192 25.12 15.04 -3.45
CA ALA A 192 24.68 13.65 -3.62
C ALA A 192 24.62 12.83 -2.31
N CYS A 193 25.03 13.40 -1.16
CA CYS A 193 25.26 12.62 0.07
C CYS A 193 24.54 13.12 1.33
N GLU A 194 23.69 14.16 1.26
CA GLU A 194 23.00 14.74 2.43
C GLU A 194 21.47 14.49 2.46
N THR A 195 20.89 14.00 1.36
CA THR A 195 19.44 13.76 1.19
C THR A 195 19.03 12.28 1.30
N GLN A 196 20.01 11.37 1.32
CA GLN A 196 19.83 9.92 1.50
C GLN A 196 19.34 9.63 2.93
N GLY A 197 18.06 9.27 3.06
CA GLY A 197 17.47 8.85 4.33
C GLY A 197 16.05 9.37 4.59
N THR A 198 15.53 10.28 3.75
CA THR A 198 14.13 10.72 3.85
C THR A 198 13.25 9.98 2.85
N LEU A 199 12.00 9.73 3.24
CA LEU A 199 10.98 9.07 2.43
C LEU A 199 10.59 9.88 1.18
N PHE A 200 10.88 11.18 1.17
CA PHE A 200 10.75 12.02 -0.03
C PHE A 200 11.65 11.53 -1.16
N PHE A 201 12.87 11.11 -0.86
CA PHE A 201 13.78 10.60 -1.90
C PHE A 201 13.27 9.30 -2.52
N ASP A 202 12.62 8.44 -1.73
CA ASP A 202 11.95 7.26 -2.25
C ASP A 202 10.87 7.62 -3.28
N VAL A 203 10.08 8.67 -3.01
CA VAL A 203 9.09 9.21 -3.98
C VAL A 203 9.78 9.72 -5.24
N VAL A 204 10.85 10.53 -5.10
CA VAL A 204 11.59 11.08 -6.26
C VAL A 204 12.17 9.96 -7.12
N ARG A 205 12.75 8.91 -6.52
CA ARG A 205 13.25 7.74 -7.28
C ARG A 205 12.15 7.04 -8.05
N ILE A 206 10.96 6.92 -7.47
CA ILE A 206 9.81 6.29 -8.14
C ILE A 206 9.33 7.16 -9.31
N ILE A 207 9.19 8.48 -9.10
CA ILE A 207 8.86 9.43 -10.17
C ILE A 207 9.89 9.33 -11.30
N ALA A 208 11.18 9.37 -10.98
CA ALA A 208 12.27 9.28 -11.95
C ALA A 208 12.22 7.96 -12.74
N ALA A 209 12.00 6.84 -12.07
CA ALA A 209 11.97 5.51 -12.70
C ALA A 209 10.71 5.23 -13.52
N ARG A 210 9.56 5.83 -13.16
CA ARG A 210 8.25 5.55 -13.78
C ARG A 210 7.70 6.65 -14.69
N GLN A 211 8.18 7.87 -14.54
CA GLN A 211 7.78 9.03 -15.35
C GLN A 211 6.23 9.12 -15.48
N PRO A 212 5.48 9.16 -14.37
CA PRO A 212 4.03 9.33 -14.44
C PRO A 212 3.70 10.69 -15.09
N ALA A 213 2.59 10.76 -15.82
CA ALA A 213 2.17 12.01 -16.46
C ALA A 213 1.85 13.11 -15.44
N ILE A 214 1.33 12.72 -14.27
CA ILE A 214 0.96 13.63 -13.18
C ILE A 214 1.41 13.02 -11.84
N PHE A 215 1.81 13.87 -10.90
CA PHE A 215 1.93 13.47 -9.50
C PHE A 215 1.23 14.49 -8.58
N VAL A 216 0.69 14.00 -7.46
CA VAL A 216 0.10 14.80 -6.40
C VAL A 216 0.76 14.43 -5.08
N LEU A 217 1.46 15.41 -4.50
CA LEU A 217 2.18 15.27 -3.24
C LEU A 217 1.44 16.03 -2.15
N GLU A 218 0.98 15.32 -1.12
CA GLU A 218 0.40 15.92 0.07
C GLU A 218 1.46 16.08 1.16
N ASN A 219 1.44 17.21 1.85
CA ASN A 219 2.32 17.47 2.99
C ASN A 219 1.73 18.58 3.87
N VAL A 220 2.32 18.77 5.06
CA VAL A 220 1.88 19.75 6.05
C VAL A 220 1.92 21.20 5.53
N LYS A 221 0.98 22.01 6.00
CA LYS A 221 0.84 23.45 5.64
C LYS A 221 2.12 24.27 5.83
N ASN A 222 2.97 23.88 6.78
CA ASN A 222 4.21 24.58 7.14
C ASN A 222 5.43 24.13 6.32
N LEU A 223 5.26 23.30 5.28
CA LEU A 223 6.38 22.83 4.45
C LEU A 223 7.21 24.00 3.89
N LYS A 224 6.56 25.10 3.51
CA LYS A 224 7.20 26.32 2.97
C LYS A 224 8.14 27.01 3.96
N SER A 225 7.86 26.91 5.27
CA SER A 225 8.66 27.52 6.34
C SER A 225 9.52 26.50 7.10
N HIS A 226 9.33 25.21 6.84
CA HIS A 226 10.06 24.12 7.46
C HIS A 226 11.56 24.19 7.14
N ASP A 227 12.41 24.00 8.15
CA ASP A 227 13.87 24.13 8.06
C ASP A 227 14.31 25.46 7.40
N GLN A 228 13.72 26.58 7.85
CA GLN A 228 13.95 27.92 7.27
C GLN A 228 13.69 27.97 5.74
N GLY A 229 12.70 27.22 5.27
CA GLY A 229 12.35 27.11 3.86
C GLY A 229 13.36 26.34 3.02
N ARG A 230 14.36 25.67 3.61
CA ARG A 230 15.27 24.77 2.89
C ARG A 230 14.52 23.56 2.36
N THR A 231 13.60 23.00 3.15
CA THR A 231 12.86 21.79 2.76
C THR A 231 12.04 22.01 1.49
N PHE A 232 11.30 23.11 1.42
CA PHE A 232 10.49 23.47 0.26
C PHE A 232 11.35 23.80 -0.98
N ARG A 233 12.49 24.49 -0.80
CA ARG A 233 13.41 24.80 -1.90
C ARG A 233 13.98 23.55 -2.57
N ILE A 234 14.35 22.54 -1.79
CA ILE A 234 14.87 21.27 -2.32
C ILE A 234 13.77 20.54 -3.10
N ILE A 235 12.57 20.42 -2.53
CA ILE A 235 11.44 19.77 -3.21
C ILE A 235 11.13 20.43 -4.56
N HIS A 236 11.14 21.76 -4.64
CA HIS A 236 10.87 22.48 -5.88
C HIS A 236 12.00 22.37 -6.91
N ALA A 237 13.25 22.26 -6.48
CA ALA A 237 14.39 22.10 -7.38
C ALA A 237 14.47 20.69 -7.99
N ASP A 238 14.04 19.67 -7.25
CA ASP A 238 14.14 18.26 -7.68
C ASP A 238 12.89 17.75 -8.43
N ALA A 239 11.75 18.45 -8.31
CA ALA A 239 10.49 18.07 -8.95
C ALA A 239 10.24 18.74 -10.32
N GLY A 240 11.14 19.61 -10.78
CA GLY A 240 11.08 20.30 -12.07
C GLY A 240 12.22 19.87 -13.00
#